data_AF-A0A966KSG3-F1
#
_entry.id   AF-A0A966KSG3-F1
#
_cell.length_a   1.000
_cell.length_b   1.000
_cell.length_c   1.000
_cell.angle_alpha   90.00
_cell.angle_beta   90.00
_cell.angle_gamma   90.00
#
_symmetry.space_group_name_H-M   'P 1'
#
loop_
_entity.id
_entity.type
_entity.pdbx_description
1 polymer ?
#
loop_
_entity_poly.entity_id
_entity_poly.type
_entity_poly.pdbx_seq_one_letter_code
_entity_poly.pdbx_strand_id
1 'polypeptide(L)'
;GAERRAVNAQLIGDIGNRFALLAGPPALDPYTRQAFLDNTLRGGQPVVVPSASGAQVFHTFTRKHGDMERDYNAFELAPSYWSQGNGNFRDVNQNRRSENFTYAGVGASNIETFFNLIQLDGNNPLVIQSEKFCLSQQALQQLASRWHLAQTTKWQAKLSTAFSPGALMESLVKAYGTPEISQPWFESIIGLADKVQDATHGEGYWVDHWLYNLDLLDSFVSLFPDQTPTLLFGQRQYTFYDNDHVVQPRAKKYVLRTDGSIRQLHAVGQDAEKAKLIAKRTEHPRLMRTQHGTGAVYRSTLFEKLVCLLAVKATLFDPFGVALEMETEKPGWCDALNGLPGLFGSSTHEAYALQRAITFARHGLAAYDVAQPIEFPAEVADLIRSVTRILNNADPHGFYPTWDQLASTRESFRHQTRLGIAGDTERLTSDVLSALFDAVHATLSRGLAKARDAHGLPVSYYINEIAEHEILAPEPAERGADDETPVVH
;
A
#
# COMPACT_ATOMS: atom_id res chain seq x y z
N GLY A 1 25.89 -28.63 -18.14
CA GLY A 1 25.65 -27.74 -19.30
C GLY A 1 24.29 -28.00 -19.94
N ALA A 2 24.10 -29.18 -20.54
CA ALA A 2 22.82 -29.55 -21.18
C ALA A 2 21.71 -29.89 -20.17
N GLU A 3 22.02 -30.66 -19.13
CA GLU A 3 21.06 -31.05 -18.08
C GLU A 3 20.42 -29.84 -17.39
N ARG A 4 21.21 -28.87 -16.92
CA ARG A 4 20.68 -27.62 -16.34
C ARG A 4 19.81 -26.82 -17.30
N ARG A 5 20.12 -26.82 -18.61
CA ARG A 5 19.27 -26.16 -19.62
C ARG A 5 17.94 -26.89 -19.79
N ALA A 6 17.95 -28.23 -19.78
CA ALA A 6 16.73 -29.02 -19.82
C ALA A 6 15.86 -28.80 -18.56
N VAL A 7 16.47 -28.78 -17.37
CA VAL A 7 15.78 -28.45 -16.11
C VAL A 7 15.17 -27.05 -16.15
N ASN A 8 15.92 -26.04 -16.63
CA ASN A 8 15.39 -24.69 -16.77
C ASN A 8 14.24 -24.59 -17.79
N ALA A 9 14.36 -25.27 -18.93
CA ALA A 9 13.31 -25.29 -19.95
C ALA A 9 12.04 -25.97 -19.42
N GLN A 10 12.18 -27.05 -18.66
CA GLN A 10 11.06 -27.72 -18.00
C GLN A 10 10.38 -26.79 -16.99
N LEU A 11 11.16 -26.11 -16.13
CA LEU A 11 10.63 -25.16 -15.15
C LEU A 11 9.83 -24.03 -15.83
N ILE A 12 10.37 -23.43 -16.89
CA ILE A 12 9.68 -22.38 -17.66
C ILE A 12 8.38 -22.94 -18.27
N GLY A 13 8.44 -24.15 -18.84
CA GLY A 13 7.27 -24.84 -19.36
C GLY A 13 6.19 -25.07 -18.30
N ASP A 14 6.57 -25.52 -17.11
CA ASP A 14 5.67 -25.79 -15.99
C ASP A 14 5.00 -24.53 -15.44
N ILE A 15 5.73 -23.40 -15.40
CA ILE A 15 5.15 -22.09 -15.08
C ILE A 15 4.11 -21.73 -16.14
N GLY A 16 4.48 -21.75 -17.42
CA GLY A 16 3.58 -21.40 -18.52
C GLY A 16 2.34 -22.30 -18.61
N ASN A 17 2.48 -23.60 -18.29
CA ASN A 17 1.40 -24.59 -18.33
C ASN A 17 0.21 -24.22 -17.43
N ARG A 18 0.39 -23.39 -16.39
CA ARG A 18 -0.70 -22.93 -15.52
C ARG A 18 -1.72 -22.03 -16.22
N PHE A 19 -1.33 -21.43 -17.34
CA PHE A 19 -2.18 -20.57 -18.15
C PHE A 19 -2.28 -21.08 -19.60
N ALA A 20 -2.12 -22.40 -19.76
CA ALA A 20 -2.33 -23.11 -21.02
C ALA A 20 -3.79 -23.00 -21.47
N LEU A 21 -3.99 -22.75 -22.76
CA LEU A 21 -5.30 -22.67 -23.38
C LEU A 21 -5.41 -23.68 -24.51
N LEU A 22 -6.55 -24.36 -24.59
CA LEU A 22 -6.95 -25.06 -25.81
C LEU A 22 -7.85 -24.12 -26.60
N ALA A 23 -7.28 -23.44 -27.59
CA ALA A 23 -7.98 -22.45 -28.39
C ALA A 23 -7.83 -22.71 -29.90
N GLY A 24 -8.87 -22.37 -30.68
CA GLY A 24 -8.85 -22.50 -32.13
C GLY A 24 -7.72 -21.72 -32.81
N PRO A 25 -7.48 -20.43 -32.43
CA PRO A 25 -6.34 -19.68 -32.93
C PRO A 25 -5.01 -20.25 -32.38
N PRO A 26 -4.09 -20.76 -33.24
CA PRO A 26 -2.88 -21.46 -32.79
C PRO A 26 -1.87 -20.56 -32.09
N ALA A 27 -1.95 -19.24 -32.29
CA ALA A 27 -1.07 -18.27 -31.64
C ALA A 27 -1.50 -17.91 -30.22
N LEU A 28 -2.74 -18.24 -29.82
CA LEU A 28 -3.28 -17.78 -28.55
C LEU A 28 -2.63 -18.49 -27.36
N ASP A 29 -2.46 -19.81 -27.41
CA ASP A 29 -1.82 -20.57 -26.32
C ASP A 29 -0.36 -20.16 -26.06
N PRO A 30 0.53 -20.06 -27.08
CA PRO A 30 1.88 -19.54 -26.86
C PRO A 30 1.89 -18.12 -26.31
N TYR A 31 1.00 -17.25 -26.78
CA TYR A 31 0.88 -15.87 -26.31
C TYR A 31 0.50 -15.80 -24.83
N THR A 32 -0.52 -16.56 -24.41
CA THR A 32 -0.98 -16.50 -23.02
C THR A 32 0.02 -17.12 -22.04
N ARG A 33 0.72 -18.18 -22.44
CA ARG A 33 1.82 -18.76 -21.67
C ARG A 33 2.97 -17.77 -21.49
N GLN A 34 3.37 -17.07 -22.55
CA GLN A 34 4.41 -16.04 -22.48
C GLN A 34 3.95 -14.85 -21.60
N ALA A 35 2.72 -14.38 -21.79
CA ALA A 35 2.16 -13.29 -20.97
C ALA A 35 2.11 -13.65 -19.47
N PHE A 36 1.76 -14.91 -19.14
CA PHE A 36 1.80 -15.40 -17.77
C PHE A 36 3.22 -15.50 -17.21
N LEU A 37 4.18 -15.94 -18.03
CA LEU A 37 5.59 -15.96 -17.65
C LEU A 37 6.11 -14.55 -17.37
N ASP A 38 5.81 -13.57 -18.23
CA ASP A 38 6.22 -12.17 -18.04
C ASP A 38 5.58 -11.56 -16.78
N ASN A 39 4.30 -11.87 -16.52
CA ASN A 39 3.62 -11.52 -15.27
C ASN A 39 4.33 -12.11 -14.06
N THR A 40 4.73 -13.38 -14.16
CA THR A 40 5.45 -14.12 -13.10
C THR A 40 6.84 -13.56 -12.85
N LEU A 41 7.60 -13.16 -13.89
CA LEU A 41 8.94 -12.59 -13.71
C LEU A 41 8.91 -11.20 -13.04
N ARG A 42 7.82 -10.45 -13.19
CA ARG A 42 7.68 -9.11 -12.59
C ARG A 42 6.99 -9.12 -11.23
N GLY A 43 5.98 -9.99 -11.02
CA GLY A 43 5.27 -10.13 -9.74
C GLY A 43 5.84 -11.19 -8.81
N GLY A 44 6.58 -12.15 -9.37
CA GLY A 44 7.04 -13.38 -8.73
C GLY A 44 6.07 -14.55 -8.88
N GLN A 45 6.60 -15.76 -8.70
CA GLN A 45 5.84 -16.99 -8.58
C GLN A 45 5.60 -17.28 -7.09
N PRO A 46 4.34 -17.46 -6.65
CA PRO A 46 4.06 -17.73 -5.26
C PRO A 46 4.54 -19.14 -4.86
N VAL A 47 5.18 -19.21 -3.70
CA VAL A 47 5.55 -20.41 -2.97
C VAL A 47 4.69 -20.44 -1.71
N VAL A 48 3.83 -21.45 -1.62
CA VAL A 48 2.87 -21.63 -0.52
C VAL A 48 3.43 -22.66 0.44
N VAL A 49 3.74 -22.25 1.67
CA VAL A 49 4.25 -23.11 2.74
C VAL A 49 3.12 -23.35 3.74
N PRO A 50 2.60 -24.58 3.89
CA PRO A 50 1.57 -24.88 4.86
C PRO A 50 2.03 -24.62 6.29
N SER A 51 1.15 -24.11 7.14
CA SER A 51 1.39 -24.02 8.58
C SER A 51 0.11 -24.28 9.38
N ALA A 52 0.25 -24.55 10.68
CA ALA A 52 -0.87 -24.78 11.59
C ALA A 52 -1.76 -23.55 11.79
N SER A 53 -1.24 -22.34 11.58
CA SER A 53 -1.96 -21.07 11.70
C SER A 53 -2.42 -20.48 10.37
N GLY A 54 -2.20 -21.20 9.25
CA GLY A 54 -2.50 -20.74 7.88
C GLY A 54 -1.27 -20.78 6.99
N ALA A 55 -1.46 -20.84 5.66
CA ALA A 55 -0.32 -20.91 4.75
C ALA A 55 0.50 -19.61 4.75
N GLN A 56 1.82 -19.74 4.76
CA GLN A 56 2.76 -18.65 4.55
C GLN A 56 3.09 -18.55 3.06
N VAL A 57 3.15 -17.34 2.54
CA VAL A 57 3.38 -17.10 1.10
C VAL A 57 4.54 -16.13 0.90
N PHE A 58 5.48 -16.54 0.05
CA PHE A 58 6.51 -15.68 -0.52
C PHE A 58 6.66 -15.95 -2.01
N HIS A 59 7.35 -15.08 -2.74
CA HIS A 59 7.38 -15.09 -4.19
C HIS A 59 8.81 -15.22 -4.70
N THR A 60 9.06 -16.18 -5.58
CA THR A 60 10.36 -16.37 -6.23
C THR A 60 10.36 -15.82 -7.65
N PHE A 61 11.53 -15.59 -8.25
CA PHE A 61 11.75 -15.03 -9.59
C PHE A 61 11.27 -13.59 -9.80
N THR A 62 10.71 -12.94 -8.77
CA THR A 62 10.33 -11.52 -8.84
C THR A 62 11.54 -10.64 -9.06
N ARG A 63 11.45 -9.69 -10.00
CA ARG A 63 12.43 -8.62 -10.17
C ARG A 63 11.88 -7.41 -10.94
N LYS A 64 12.40 -6.22 -10.63
CA LYS A 64 12.03 -4.96 -11.29
C LYS A 64 12.37 -5.01 -12.77
N HIS A 65 11.51 -4.47 -13.63
CA HIS A 65 11.55 -4.62 -15.09
C HIS A 65 12.56 -3.73 -15.85
N GLY A 66 13.83 -3.78 -15.45
CA GLY A 66 14.96 -3.20 -16.17
C GLY A 66 15.56 -4.12 -17.24
N ASP A 67 16.02 -3.52 -18.32
CA ASP A 67 16.70 -4.13 -19.46
C ASP A 67 17.36 -3.01 -20.30
N MET A 68 17.90 -3.31 -21.49
CA MET A 68 18.57 -2.31 -22.34
C MET A 68 17.62 -1.25 -22.93
N GLU A 69 16.31 -1.51 -22.99
CA GLU A 69 15.30 -0.54 -23.43
C GLU A 69 14.75 0.28 -22.25
N ARG A 70 14.99 -0.18 -21.02
CA ARG A 70 14.58 0.43 -19.75
C ARG A 70 15.76 0.53 -18.79
N ASP A 71 16.82 1.18 -19.24
CA ASP A 71 18.08 1.35 -18.51
C ASP A 71 17.94 2.17 -17.21
N TYR A 72 16.91 3.00 -17.11
CA TYR A 72 16.52 3.72 -15.90
C TYR A 72 15.95 2.83 -14.77
N ASN A 73 15.67 1.55 -15.05
CA ASN A 73 15.18 0.60 -14.05
C ASN A 73 16.31 -0.32 -13.53
N ALA A 74 16.95 0.06 -12.43
CA ALA A 74 17.86 -0.84 -11.74
C ALA A 74 17.11 -2.05 -11.14
N PHE A 75 17.53 -3.26 -11.51
CA PHE A 75 16.94 -4.50 -11.02
C PHE A 75 17.95 -5.36 -10.27
N GLU A 76 17.44 -6.14 -9.31
CA GLU A 76 18.20 -7.13 -8.57
C GLU A 76 17.63 -8.53 -8.84
N LEU A 77 18.51 -9.51 -8.99
CA LEU A 77 18.15 -10.92 -9.00
C LEU A 77 19.15 -11.69 -8.16
N ALA A 78 18.77 -12.04 -6.93
CA ALA A 78 19.68 -12.68 -6.00
C ALA A 78 20.06 -14.10 -6.47
N PRO A 79 21.36 -14.47 -6.55
CA PRO A 79 21.79 -15.81 -6.96
C PRO A 79 21.69 -16.82 -5.81
N SER A 80 20.53 -16.92 -5.18
CA SER A 80 20.23 -17.76 -4.02
C SER A 80 19.07 -18.73 -4.30
N TYR A 81 18.84 -19.67 -3.38
CA TYR A 81 17.60 -20.47 -3.39
C TYR A 81 16.39 -19.54 -3.33
N TRP A 82 15.34 -19.88 -4.09
CA TRP A 82 14.17 -19.01 -4.28
C TRP A 82 14.58 -17.56 -4.53
N SER A 83 15.28 -17.34 -5.63
CA SER A 83 15.73 -16.02 -6.05
C SER A 83 14.60 -14.99 -5.93
N GLN A 84 14.93 -13.84 -5.36
CA GLN A 84 14.04 -12.68 -5.20
C GLN A 84 14.77 -11.42 -5.65
N GLY A 85 13.99 -10.39 -5.90
CA GLY A 85 14.43 -9.06 -6.25
C GLY A 85 13.48 -8.01 -5.67
N ASN A 86 13.70 -6.77 -6.08
CA ASN A 86 12.86 -5.62 -5.77
C ASN A 86 11.73 -5.46 -6.80
N GLY A 87 10.73 -4.63 -6.48
CA GLY A 87 9.68 -4.23 -7.40
C GLY A 87 9.00 -2.95 -6.96
N ASN A 88 8.30 -2.26 -7.87
CA ASN A 88 7.49 -1.10 -7.49
C ASN A 88 6.11 -1.57 -7.03
N PHE A 89 5.51 -0.84 -6.08
CA PHE A 89 4.22 -1.16 -5.46
C PHE A 89 3.15 -1.52 -6.49
N ARG A 90 2.89 -0.60 -7.44
CA ARG A 90 1.87 -0.81 -8.47
C ARG A 90 2.16 -2.04 -9.33
N ASP A 91 3.39 -2.19 -9.80
CA ASP A 91 3.75 -3.25 -10.73
C ASP A 91 3.48 -4.62 -10.12
N VAL A 92 4.01 -4.84 -8.90
CA VAL A 92 3.87 -6.11 -8.19
C VAL A 92 2.41 -6.34 -7.81
N ASN A 93 1.69 -5.33 -7.32
CA ASN A 93 0.28 -5.45 -6.96
C ASN A 93 -0.58 -5.85 -8.17
N GLN A 94 -0.39 -5.17 -9.31
CA GLN A 94 -1.08 -5.49 -10.55
C GLN A 94 -0.78 -6.90 -11.06
N ASN A 95 0.46 -7.37 -10.95
CA ASN A 95 0.79 -8.74 -11.36
C ASN A 95 0.14 -9.79 -10.45
N ARG A 96 0.07 -9.50 -9.15
CA ARG A 96 -0.45 -10.42 -8.14
C ARG A 96 -1.97 -10.43 -8.01
N ARG A 97 -2.70 -9.47 -8.59
CA ARG A 97 -4.17 -9.43 -8.56
C ARG A 97 -4.85 -10.70 -9.05
N SER A 98 -4.23 -11.39 -10.01
CA SER A 98 -4.79 -12.62 -10.61
C SER A 98 -4.33 -13.91 -9.93
N GLU A 99 -3.46 -13.84 -8.91
CA GLU A 99 -2.83 -15.03 -8.36
C GLU A 99 -3.82 -16.00 -7.72
N ASN A 100 -4.87 -15.51 -7.05
CA ASN A 100 -5.86 -16.42 -6.45
C ASN A 100 -6.55 -17.33 -7.49
N PHE A 101 -6.65 -16.91 -8.76
CA PHE A 101 -7.20 -17.73 -9.85
C PHE A 101 -6.23 -18.83 -10.33
N THR A 102 -4.93 -18.66 -10.10
CA THR A 102 -3.89 -19.60 -10.56
C THR A 102 -3.22 -20.38 -9.42
N TYR A 103 -3.35 -19.86 -8.20
CA TYR A 103 -2.80 -20.34 -6.94
C TYR A 103 -3.76 -20.04 -5.78
N ALA A 104 -4.83 -20.82 -5.65
CA ALA A 104 -5.83 -20.63 -4.59
C ALA A 104 -5.24 -20.64 -3.15
N GLY A 105 -4.09 -21.31 -2.95
CA GLY A 105 -3.38 -21.32 -1.66
C GLY A 105 -2.77 -19.99 -1.23
N VAL A 106 -2.78 -18.96 -2.10
CA VAL A 106 -2.33 -17.60 -1.74
C VAL A 106 -3.30 -16.92 -0.78
N GLY A 107 -4.60 -17.14 -0.96
CA GLY A 107 -5.66 -16.59 -0.12
C GLY A 107 -5.54 -15.08 0.09
N ALA A 108 -5.48 -14.66 1.35
CA ALA A 108 -5.43 -13.24 1.75
C ALA A 108 -4.00 -12.67 1.82
N SER A 109 -2.95 -13.44 1.54
CA SER A 109 -1.56 -13.02 1.82
C SER A 109 -1.14 -11.75 1.06
N ASN A 110 -1.58 -11.59 -0.20
CA ASN A 110 -1.33 -10.35 -0.94
C ASN A 110 -2.13 -9.18 -0.38
N ILE A 111 -3.39 -9.39 0.02
CA ILE A 111 -4.20 -8.35 0.67
C ILE A 111 -3.46 -7.86 1.93
N GLU A 112 -3.03 -8.78 2.79
CA GLU A 112 -2.25 -8.44 3.99
C GLU A 112 -0.98 -7.66 3.65
N THR A 113 -0.20 -8.15 2.68
CA THR A 113 1.06 -7.51 2.28
C THR A 113 0.85 -6.07 1.82
N PHE A 114 -0.07 -5.83 0.88
CA PHE A 114 -0.24 -4.50 0.29
C PHE A 114 -1.05 -3.56 1.16
N PHE A 115 -2.04 -4.05 1.91
CA PHE A 115 -2.72 -3.21 2.89
C PHE A 115 -1.77 -2.82 4.02
N ASN A 116 -0.88 -3.68 4.52
CA ASN A 116 0.08 -3.30 5.58
C ASN A 116 1.06 -2.21 5.13
N LEU A 117 1.33 -2.08 3.84
CA LEU A 117 2.14 -1.01 3.26
C LEU A 117 1.42 0.35 3.16
N ILE A 118 0.09 0.40 3.34
CA ILE A 118 -0.64 1.67 3.38
C ILE A 118 -0.37 2.38 4.71
N GLN A 119 0.03 3.64 4.63
CA GLN A 119 0.23 4.57 5.73
C GLN A 119 -1.11 5.09 6.28
N LEU A 120 -1.12 5.62 7.51
CA LEU A 120 -2.34 6.18 8.10
C LEU A 120 -2.91 7.36 7.30
N ASP A 121 -2.05 8.12 6.62
CA ASP A 121 -2.41 9.22 5.72
C ASP A 121 -2.76 8.78 4.29
N GLY A 122 -2.99 7.47 4.07
CA GLY A 122 -3.48 6.91 2.82
C GLY A 122 -2.46 6.83 1.68
N ASN A 123 -1.18 7.09 1.96
CA ASN A 123 -0.06 6.93 1.02
C ASN A 123 0.64 5.57 1.22
N ASN A 124 1.67 5.27 0.41
CA ASN A 124 2.45 4.04 0.54
C ASN A 124 3.87 4.21 -0.03
N PRO A 125 4.86 3.41 0.42
CA PRO A 125 6.20 3.41 -0.18
C PRO A 125 6.15 2.96 -1.64
N LEU A 126 7.14 3.40 -2.42
CA LEU A 126 7.26 3.08 -3.85
C LEU A 126 7.85 1.68 -4.08
N VAL A 127 8.99 1.39 -3.43
CA VAL A 127 9.77 0.18 -3.73
C VAL A 127 9.51 -0.87 -2.67
N ILE A 128 9.00 -2.01 -3.10
CA ILE A 128 8.85 -3.22 -2.30
C ILE A 128 10.14 -4.03 -2.42
N GLN A 129 10.67 -4.42 -1.28
CA GLN A 129 11.89 -5.23 -1.19
C GLN A 129 11.54 -6.72 -1.17
N SER A 130 12.57 -7.56 -1.32
CA SER A 130 12.41 -9.01 -1.20
C SER A 130 11.82 -9.41 0.16
N GLU A 131 10.96 -10.42 0.13
CA GLU A 131 10.21 -10.85 1.31
C GLU A 131 11.16 -11.51 2.32
N LYS A 132 11.05 -11.06 3.57
CA LYS A 132 11.83 -11.53 4.71
C LYS A 132 10.90 -12.04 5.79
N PHE A 133 11.47 -12.85 6.67
CA PHE A 133 10.79 -13.44 7.80
C PHE A 133 11.63 -13.27 9.06
N CYS A 134 10.96 -13.25 10.22
CA CYS A 134 11.61 -13.32 11.52
C CYS A 134 10.75 -14.12 12.49
N LEU A 135 11.37 -14.76 13.48
CA LEU A 135 10.68 -15.50 14.52
C LEU A 135 10.58 -14.66 15.79
N SER A 136 9.38 -14.57 16.35
CA SER A 136 9.18 -14.05 17.70
C SER A 136 9.87 -14.94 18.73
N GLN A 137 10.09 -14.42 19.94
CA GLN A 137 10.67 -15.20 21.04
C GLN A 137 9.83 -16.45 21.37
N GLN A 138 8.49 -16.35 21.29
CA GLN A 138 7.60 -17.47 21.50
C GLN A 138 7.76 -18.53 20.40
N ALA A 139 7.84 -18.11 19.15
CA ALA A 139 8.02 -19.02 18.02
C ALA A 139 9.40 -19.71 18.05
N LEU A 140 10.45 -19.01 18.50
CA LEU A 140 11.77 -19.60 18.74
C LEU A 140 11.71 -20.69 19.82
N GLN A 141 11.01 -20.46 20.92
CA GLN A 141 10.83 -21.46 21.98
C GLN A 141 10.06 -22.68 21.48
N GLN A 142 8.99 -22.47 20.71
CA GLN A 142 8.23 -23.55 20.08
C GLN A 142 9.11 -24.37 19.13
N LEU A 143 9.90 -23.70 18.28
CA LEU A 143 10.82 -24.37 17.35
C LEU A 143 11.92 -25.14 18.08
N ALA A 144 12.48 -24.58 19.15
CA ALA A 144 13.53 -25.19 19.96
C ALA A 144 13.11 -26.53 20.62
N SER A 145 11.82 -26.72 20.86
CA SER A 145 11.26 -27.99 21.38
C SER A 145 11.30 -29.14 20.36
N ARG A 146 11.34 -28.81 19.07
CA ARG A 146 11.27 -29.77 17.95
C ARG A 146 12.58 -29.86 17.15
N TRP A 147 13.44 -28.86 17.27
CA TRP A 147 14.67 -28.74 16.50
C TRP A 147 15.84 -28.30 17.39
N HIS A 148 16.77 -29.23 17.64
CA HIS A 148 17.89 -29.01 18.56
C HIS A 148 18.78 -27.81 18.17
N LEU A 149 19.00 -27.57 16.87
CA LEU A 149 19.82 -26.44 16.42
C LEU A 149 19.20 -25.08 16.75
N ALA A 150 17.87 -24.96 16.87
CA ALA A 150 17.22 -23.71 17.31
C ALA A 150 17.58 -23.31 18.75
N GLN A 151 18.15 -24.20 19.55
CA GLN A 151 18.66 -23.87 20.89
C GLN A 151 20.04 -23.20 20.85
N THR A 152 20.74 -23.26 19.72
CA THR A 152 22.08 -22.66 19.60
C THR A 152 21.98 -21.15 19.44
N THR A 153 22.88 -20.40 20.08
CA THR A 153 22.95 -18.94 19.99
C THR A 153 23.01 -18.43 18.55
N LYS A 154 23.72 -19.17 17.67
CA LYS A 154 23.83 -18.83 16.25
C LYS A 154 22.48 -18.85 15.53
N TRP A 155 21.68 -19.91 15.73
CA TRP A 155 20.37 -20.02 15.08
C TRP A 155 19.35 -19.11 15.74
N GLN A 156 19.39 -18.92 17.07
CA GLN A 156 18.54 -17.94 17.75
C GLN A 156 18.75 -16.55 17.19
N ALA A 157 20.01 -16.08 17.11
CA ALA A 157 20.33 -14.75 16.58
C ALA A 157 19.95 -14.60 15.09
N LYS A 158 20.17 -15.64 14.29
CA LYS A 158 19.80 -15.63 12.87
C LYS A 158 18.28 -15.59 12.66
N LEU A 159 17.53 -16.34 13.46
CA LEU A 159 16.08 -16.47 13.30
C LEU A 159 15.30 -15.35 14.00
N SER A 160 15.88 -14.70 15.02
CA SER A 160 15.30 -13.52 15.68
C SER A 160 15.50 -12.23 14.88
N THR A 161 16.29 -12.26 13.80
CA THR A 161 16.51 -11.13 12.90
C THR A 161 15.91 -11.43 11.53
N ALA A 162 15.64 -10.41 10.72
CA ALA A 162 15.03 -10.60 9.41
C ALA A 162 15.95 -11.41 8.47
N PHE A 163 15.44 -12.53 7.93
CA PHE A 163 16.15 -13.38 6.98
C PHE A 163 15.31 -13.60 5.71
N SER A 164 15.96 -13.80 4.57
CA SER A 164 15.26 -14.23 3.34
C SER A 164 15.10 -15.75 3.31
N PRO A 165 14.04 -16.26 2.67
CA PRO A 165 13.86 -17.70 2.41
C PRO A 165 15.12 -18.37 1.82
N GLY A 166 15.74 -17.74 0.82
CA GLY A 166 16.97 -18.25 0.21
C GLY A 166 18.13 -18.41 1.19
N ALA A 167 18.42 -17.35 1.95
CA ALA A 167 19.49 -17.38 2.95
C ALA A 167 19.22 -18.35 4.10
N LEU A 168 17.95 -18.64 4.39
CA LEU A 168 17.56 -19.69 5.33
C LEU A 168 17.91 -21.07 4.77
N MET A 169 17.46 -21.41 3.56
CA MET A 169 17.73 -22.72 2.96
C MET A 169 19.22 -22.97 2.74
N GLU A 170 20.00 -21.97 2.30
CA GLU A 170 21.47 -22.12 2.20
C GLU A 170 22.09 -22.52 3.54
N SER A 171 21.59 -21.96 4.65
CA SER A 171 22.09 -22.28 5.98
C SER A 171 21.63 -23.63 6.50
N LEU A 172 20.42 -24.07 6.12
CA LEU A 172 19.92 -25.40 6.43
C LEU A 172 20.70 -26.46 5.64
N VAL A 173 20.91 -26.26 4.34
CA VAL A 173 21.74 -27.11 3.46
C VAL A 173 23.16 -27.22 4.03
N LYS A 174 23.76 -26.11 4.45
CA LYS A 174 25.08 -26.14 5.10
C LYS A 174 25.10 -26.95 6.40
N ALA A 175 23.99 -27.01 7.13
CA ALA A 175 23.88 -27.73 8.39
C ALA A 175 23.50 -29.21 8.23
N TYR A 176 22.69 -29.55 7.23
CA TYR A 176 22.03 -30.86 7.11
C TYR A 176 22.28 -31.60 5.79
N GLY A 177 22.95 -30.97 4.82
CA GLY A 177 23.25 -31.56 3.53
C GLY A 177 22.35 -31.03 2.43
N THR A 178 21.50 -31.85 1.82
CA THR A 178 20.80 -31.47 0.58
C THR A 178 19.53 -30.65 0.86
N PRO A 179 18.98 -29.96 -0.17
CA PRO A 179 17.70 -29.27 -0.05
C PRO A 179 16.56 -30.19 0.41
N GLU A 180 16.53 -31.43 -0.06
CA GLU A 180 15.49 -32.42 0.26
C GLU A 180 15.51 -32.79 1.76
N ILE A 181 16.70 -32.94 2.35
CA ILE A 181 16.86 -33.20 3.79
C ILE A 181 16.51 -31.94 4.62
N SER A 182 16.76 -30.76 4.05
CA SER A 182 16.58 -29.47 4.72
C SER A 182 15.14 -28.95 4.68
N GLN A 183 14.33 -29.40 3.71
CA GLN A 183 12.98 -28.92 3.43
C GLN A 183 12.03 -28.96 4.65
N PRO A 184 11.96 -30.04 5.46
CA PRO A 184 11.05 -30.06 6.61
C PRO A 184 11.37 -29.00 7.67
N TRP A 185 12.66 -28.67 7.85
CA TRP A 185 13.08 -27.62 8.76
C TRP A 185 12.77 -26.23 8.19
N PHE A 186 12.94 -26.05 6.89
CA PHE A 186 12.56 -24.81 6.21
C PHE A 186 11.06 -24.53 6.39
N GLU A 187 10.20 -25.52 6.10
CA GLU A 187 8.75 -25.39 6.24
C GLU A 187 8.34 -25.13 7.69
N SER A 188 8.97 -25.83 8.65
CA SER A 188 8.71 -25.61 10.09
C SER A 188 9.11 -24.20 10.55
N ILE A 189 10.20 -23.65 10.03
CA ILE A 189 10.67 -22.30 10.38
C ILE A 189 9.77 -21.24 9.74
N ILE A 190 9.52 -21.34 8.44
CA ILE A 190 8.67 -20.38 7.72
C ILE A 190 7.25 -20.41 8.28
N GLY A 191 6.67 -21.59 8.54
CA GLY A 191 5.32 -21.73 9.08
C GLY A 191 5.13 -21.13 10.49
N LEU A 192 6.21 -20.87 11.23
CA LEU A 192 6.17 -20.22 12.54
C LEU A 192 6.60 -18.75 12.49
N ALA A 193 7.15 -18.28 11.38
CA ALA A 193 7.75 -16.96 11.27
C ALA A 193 6.71 -15.89 10.90
N ASP A 194 6.95 -14.68 11.40
CA ASP A 194 6.23 -13.49 11.01
C ASP A 194 6.86 -12.93 9.72
N LYS A 195 6.01 -12.57 8.76
CA LYS A 195 6.44 -11.92 7.52
C LYS A 195 6.82 -10.46 7.80
N VAL A 196 7.97 -10.04 7.30
CA VAL A 196 8.45 -8.66 7.38
C VAL A 196 8.13 -7.96 6.06
N GLN A 197 7.19 -7.01 6.07
CA GLN A 197 6.92 -6.15 4.91
C GLN A 197 8.00 -5.07 4.83
N ASP A 198 9.04 -5.35 4.05
CA ASP A 198 10.16 -4.43 3.83
C ASP A 198 9.94 -3.60 2.56
N ALA A 199 10.07 -2.28 2.70
CA ALA A 199 9.85 -1.33 1.63
C ALA A 199 10.67 -0.07 1.88
N THR A 200 10.91 0.70 0.82
CA THR A 200 11.66 1.95 0.90
C THR A 200 10.87 3.08 0.28
N HIS A 201 11.01 4.28 0.86
CA HIS A 201 10.52 5.49 0.21
C HIS A 201 11.21 5.65 -1.17
N GLY A 202 10.48 6.24 -2.11
CA GLY A 202 10.96 6.51 -3.46
C GLY A 202 11.08 8.01 -3.69
N GLU A 203 10.36 8.50 -4.68
CA GLU A 203 10.47 9.88 -5.15
C GLU A 203 9.24 10.75 -4.80
N GLY A 204 8.28 10.21 -4.02
CA GLY A 204 6.98 10.83 -3.74
C GLY A 204 5.88 9.78 -3.58
N TYR A 205 4.62 10.22 -3.57
CA TYR A 205 3.45 9.33 -3.44
C TYR A 205 2.52 9.48 -4.65
N TRP A 206 2.32 8.41 -5.41
CA TRP A 206 1.41 8.41 -6.56
C TRP A 206 -0.04 8.32 -6.07
N VAL A 207 -0.90 9.17 -6.63
CA VAL A 207 -2.31 9.29 -6.21
C VAL A 207 -3.11 8.02 -6.47
N ASP A 208 -2.68 7.20 -7.44
CA ASP A 208 -3.36 5.98 -7.88
C ASP A 208 -3.00 4.74 -7.04
N HIS A 209 -1.84 4.68 -6.40
CA HIS A 209 -1.31 3.42 -5.84
C HIS A 209 -2.27 2.63 -4.95
N TRP A 210 -3.03 3.29 -4.08
CA TRP A 210 -3.96 2.62 -3.17
C TRP A 210 -5.09 1.87 -3.89
N LEU A 211 -5.47 2.26 -5.11
CA LEU A 211 -6.61 1.67 -5.82
C LEU A 211 -6.35 0.23 -6.28
N TYR A 212 -5.08 -0.14 -6.50
CA TYR A 212 -4.73 -1.50 -6.93
C TYR A 212 -5.06 -2.56 -5.89
N ASN A 213 -5.13 -2.16 -4.61
CA ASN A 213 -5.60 -3.03 -3.54
C ASN A 213 -7.05 -3.49 -3.73
N LEU A 214 -7.89 -2.71 -4.43
CA LEU A 214 -9.28 -3.09 -4.71
C LEU A 214 -9.36 -4.31 -5.62
N ASP A 215 -8.42 -4.48 -6.56
CA ASP A 215 -8.38 -5.64 -7.44
C ASP A 215 -8.06 -6.94 -6.67
N LEU A 216 -7.25 -6.84 -5.61
CA LEU A 216 -6.98 -7.95 -4.70
C LEU A 216 -8.22 -8.34 -3.90
N LEU A 217 -8.98 -7.35 -3.41
CA LEU A 217 -10.24 -7.58 -2.71
C LEU A 217 -11.25 -8.26 -3.64
N ASP A 218 -11.45 -7.72 -4.84
CA ASP A 218 -12.42 -8.28 -5.80
C ASP A 218 -12.06 -9.72 -6.20
N SER A 219 -10.78 -9.98 -6.45
CA SER A 219 -10.30 -11.32 -6.80
C SER A 219 -10.47 -12.31 -5.65
N PHE A 220 -10.23 -11.87 -4.41
CA PHE A 220 -10.48 -12.70 -3.23
C PHE A 220 -11.97 -12.98 -3.04
N VAL A 221 -12.82 -11.94 -3.02
CA VAL A 221 -14.26 -12.09 -2.80
C VAL A 221 -14.93 -12.92 -3.89
N SER A 222 -14.44 -12.86 -5.13
CA SER A 222 -14.95 -13.67 -6.23
C SER A 222 -14.71 -15.17 -6.04
N LEU A 223 -13.68 -15.56 -5.29
CA LEU A 223 -13.26 -16.95 -5.09
C LEU A 223 -13.58 -17.49 -3.68
N PHE A 224 -13.59 -16.60 -2.67
CA PHE A 224 -13.77 -16.92 -1.25
C PHE A 224 -14.84 -16.02 -0.61
N PRO A 225 -16.06 -15.91 -1.19
CA PRO A 225 -17.08 -14.99 -0.70
C PRO A 225 -17.47 -15.27 0.76
N ASP A 226 -17.47 -16.53 1.16
CA ASP A 226 -17.74 -17.03 2.52
C ASP A 226 -16.69 -16.58 3.56
N GLN A 227 -15.45 -16.32 3.13
CA GLN A 227 -14.37 -15.86 3.99
C GLN A 227 -14.30 -14.33 4.11
N THR A 228 -15.11 -13.59 3.33
CA THR A 228 -15.11 -12.12 3.32
C THR A 228 -15.36 -11.50 4.69
N PRO A 229 -16.32 -11.96 5.53
CA PRO A 229 -16.50 -11.41 6.87
C PRO A 229 -15.26 -11.62 7.75
N THR A 230 -14.63 -12.78 7.68
CA THR A 230 -13.38 -13.07 8.43
C THR A 230 -12.22 -12.22 7.93
N LEU A 231 -12.11 -12.01 6.61
CA LEU A 231 -11.11 -11.13 6.01
C LEU A 231 -11.26 -9.68 6.52
N LEU A 232 -12.48 -9.16 6.53
CA LEU A 232 -12.77 -7.77 6.85
C LEU A 232 -12.76 -7.48 8.36
N PHE A 233 -13.38 -8.36 9.15
CA PHE A 233 -13.71 -8.13 10.56
C PHE A 233 -13.08 -9.15 11.52
N GLY A 234 -12.27 -10.08 11.02
CA GLY A 234 -11.61 -11.10 11.82
C GLY A 234 -10.53 -10.53 12.75
N GLN A 235 -9.36 -11.16 12.78
CA GLN A 235 -8.31 -10.76 13.72
C GLN A 235 -7.74 -9.38 13.38
N ARG A 236 -7.42 -8.62 14.44
CA ARG A 236 -6.71 -7.34 14.34
C ARG A 236 -5.23 -7.59 14.04
N GLN A 237 -4.92 -7.95 12.79
CA GLN A 237 -3.56 -8.29 12.34
C GLN A 237 -2.95 -7.26 11.38
N TYR A 238 -3.76 -6.34 10.85
CA TYR A 238 -3.29 -5.32 9.91
C TYR A 238 -2.59 -4.19 10.66
N THR A 239 -1.57 -3.61 10.06
CA THR A 239 -0.76 -2.52 10.63
C THR A 239 -0.64 -1.39 9.64
N PHE A 240 -0.27 -0.18 10.05
CA PHE A 240 0.04 0.92 9.13
C PHE A 240 1.54 1.06 8.92
N TYR A 241 1.95 1.29 7.67
CA TYR A 241 3.34 1.55 7.34
C TYR A 241 3.78 2.90 7.91
N ASP A 242 4.98 2.95 8.48
CA ASP A 242 5.54 4.15 9.10
C ASP A 242 6.72 4.67 8.28
N ASN A 243 6.43 5.71 7.48
CA ASN A 243 7.38 6.36 6.60
C ASN A 243 7.91 7.65 7.24
N ASP A 244 9.21 7.89 7.12
CA ASP A 244 9.87 9.11 7.56
C ASP A 244 9.69 10.27 6.58
N HIS A 245 9.06 10.05 5.42
CA HIS A 245 8.71 11.11 4.48
C HIS A 245 7.25 11.52 4.65
N VAL A 246 7.00 12.81 4.86
CA VAL A 246 5.68 13.37 5.19
C VAL A 246 5.22 14.35 4.12
N VAL A 247 3.91 14.44 3.92
CA VAL A 247 3.31 15.44 3.04
C VAL A 247 3.31 16.80 3.75
N GLN A 248 3.88 17.81 3.11
CA GLN A 248 3.96 19.16 3.65
C GLN A 248 2.58 19.85 3.62
N PRO A 249 2.29 20.75 4.59
CA PRO A 249 1.12 21.60 4.55
C PRO A 249 1.20 22.59 3.38
N ARG A 250 0.04 23.11 2.93
CA ARG A 250 -0.10 24.12 1.87
C ARG A 250 0.84 25.29 2.07
N ALA A 251 0.93 25.78 3.31
CA ALA A 251 1.84 26.84 3.76
C ALA A 251 3.35 26.52 3.64
N LYS A 252 3.73 25.37 3.10
CA LYS A 252 5.13 25.02 2.76
C LYS A 252 5.32 24.56 1.32
N LYS A 253 4.23 24.21 0.61
CA LYS A 253 4.30 23.63 -0.73
C LYS A 253 3.67 24.48 -1.83
N TYR A 254 2.87 25.50 -1.49
CA TYR A 254 2.32 26.44 -2.47
C TYR A 254 3.29 27.61 -2.62
N VAL A 255 3.89 27.75 -3.80
CA VAL A 255 5.02 28.66 -4.02
C VAL A 255 4.76 29.62 -5.17
N LEU A 256 5.17 30.88 -5.00
CA LEU A 256 5.18 31.91 -6.04
C LEU A 256 6.54 31.88 -6.74
N ARG A 257 6.54 31.47 -8.01
CA ARG A 257 7.75 31.45 -8.84
C ARG A 257 8.12 32.85 -9.31
N THR A 258 9.37 33.00 -9.74
CA THR A 258 9.92 34.26 -10.28
C THR A 258 9.21 34.75 -11.55
N ASP A 259 8.54 33.85 -12.28
CA ASP A 259 7.71 34.19 -13.45
C ASP A 259 6.28 34.63 -13.07
N GLY A 260 5.97 34.76 -11.79
CA GLY A 260 4.66 35.14 -11.26
C GLY A 260 3.66 33.98 -11.16
N SER A 261 4.04 32.76 -11.55
CA SER A 261 3.14 31.61 -11.49
C SER A 261 3.13 30.94 -10.12
N ILE A 262 1.93 30.54 -9.66
CA ILE A 262 1.77 29.73 -8.45
C ILE A 262 1.89 28.25 -8.79
N ARG A 263 2.67 27.50 -8.01
CA ARG A 263 2.88 26.04 -8.17
C ARG A 263 2.82 25.32 -6.84
N GLN A 264 2.54 24.03 -6.90
CA GLN A 264 2.71 23.12 -5.77
C GLN A 264 4.04 22.35 -5.90
N LEU A 265 5.06 22.72 -5.13
CA LEU A 265 6.40 22.11 -5.17
C LEU A 265 6.84 21.63 -3.79
N HIS A 266 7.79 20.70 -3.72
CA HIS A 266 8.36 20.18 -2.46
C HIS A 266 7.28 19.66 -1.50
N ALA A 267 6.25 19.02 -2.05
CA ALA A 267 5.08 18.59 -1.31
C ALA A 267 5.37 17.38 -0.42
N VAL A 268 6.49 16.67 -0.62
CA VAL A 268 6.94 15.57 0.24
C VAL A 268 8.36 15.86 0.73
N GLY A 269 8.59 15.72 2.04
CA GLY A 269 9.91 15.93 2.63
C GLY A 269 10.21 14.92 3.74
N GLN A 270 11.49 14.65 3.98
CA GLN A 270 11.91 13.80 5.08
C GLN A 270 11.78 14.54 6.42
N ASP A 271 11.09 13.93 7.37
CA ASP A 271 10.94 14.41 8.73
C ASP A 271 12.08 13.90 9.61
N ALA A 272 12.95 14.81 10.05
CA ALA A 272 14.16 14.46 10.79
C ALA A 272 13.89 13.85 12.18
N GLU A 273 12.81 14.26 12.85
CA GLU A 273 12.44 13.69 14.15
C GLU A 273 11.93 12.27 13.97
N LYS A 274 11.04 12.08 12.98
CA LYS A 274 10.46 10.79 12.65
C LYS A 274 11.52 9.80 12.17
N ALA A 275 12.47 10.23 11.34
CA ALA A 275 13.60 9.42 10.91
C ALA A 275 14.43 8.92 12.10
N LYS A 276 14.74 9.81 13.06
CA LYS A 276 15.46 9.43 14.30
C LYS A 276 14.64 8.48 15.16
N LEU A 277 13.33 8.67 15.26
CA LEU A 277 12.44 7.79 16.02
C LEU A 277 12.41 6.38 15.42
N ILE A 278 12.23 6.28 14.10
CA ILE A 278 12.22 5.00 13.37
C ILE A 278 13.57 4.29 13.51
N ALA A 279 14.70 5.00 13.37
CA ALA A 279 16.04 4.43 13.47
C ALA A 279 16.38 3.85 14.85
N LYS A 280 15.72 4.31 15.92
CA LYS A 280 15.90 3.79 17.29
C LYS A 280 15.16 2.47 17.55
N ARG A 281 14.22 2.07 16.69
CA ARG A 281 13.42 0.86 16.87
C ARG A 281 14.24 -0.37 16.51
N THR A 282 14.31 -1.33 17.42
CA THR A 282 15.02 -2.61 17.20
C THR A 282 14.15 -3.66 16.51
N GLU A 283 12.82 -3.53 16.62
CA GLU A 283 11.84 -4.46 16.07
C GLU A 283 10.81 -3.71 15.24
N HIS A 284 10.51 -4.26 14.06
CA HIS A 284 9.50 -3.73 13.13
C HIS A 284 9.55 -2.19 12.98
N PRO A 285 10.70 -1.62 12.55
CA PRO A 285 10.94 -0.18 12.61
C PRO A 285 9.96 0.64 11.76
N ARG A 286 9.38 0.04 10.72
CA ARG A 286 8.45 0.68 9.78
C ARG A 286 6.98 0.39 10.07
N LEU A 287 6.63 -0.04 11.28
CA LEU A 287 5.23 -0.19 11.69
C LEU A 287 4.82 0.95 12.62
N MET A 288 3.66 1.54 12.36
CA MET A 288 3.10 2.64 13.16
C MET A 288 2.82 2.18 14.59
N ARG A 289 3.08 3.06 15.56
CA ARG A 289 2.96 2.76 16.99
C ARG A 289 2.07 3.77 17.72
N THR A 290 1.53 3.34 18.85
CA THR A 290 0.83 4.20 19.82
C THR A 290 1.81 5.09 20.60
N GLN A 291 1.32 5.94 21.50
CA GLN A 291 2.11 6.91 22.27
C GLN A 291 3.04 7.72 21.37
N HIS A 292 2.48 8.24 20.27
CA HIS A 292 3.19 9.03 19.27
C HIS A 292 4.49 8.36 18.79
N GLY A 293 4.42 7.06 18.53
CA GLY A 293 5.50 6.32 17.90
C GLY A 293 6.46 5.59 18.85
N THR A 294 6.26 5.71 20.16
CA THR A 294 7.10 5.09 21.22
C THR A 294 6.48 3.83 21.85
N GLY A 295 5.17 3.66 21.69
CA GLY A 295 4.41 2.55 22.26
C GLY A 295 4.45 1.26 21.44
N ALA A 296 3.43 0.44 21.64
CA ALA A 296 3.25 -0.81 20.91
C ALA A 296 2.83 -0.55 19.45
N VAL A 297 3.11 -1.52 18.58
CA VAL A 297 2.61 -1.50 17.19
C VAL A 297 1.09 -1.52 17.21
N TYR A 298 0.47 -0.53 16.56
CA TYR A 298 -0.98 -0.49 16.43
C TYR A 298 -1.45 -1.54 15.42
N ARG A 299 -2.48 -2.29 15.80
CA ARG A 299 -3.08 -3.32 14.96
C ARG A 299 -4.57 -3.05 14.78
N SER A 300 -5.04 -3.23 13.55
CA SER A 300 -6.40 -3.00 13.09
C SER A 300 -6.96 -4.21 12.36
N THR A 301 -8.27 -4.20 12.14
CA THR A 301 -8.90 -5.08 11.13
C THR A 301 -8.69 -4.49 9.73
N LEU A 302 -8.90 -5.30 8.69
CA LEU A 302 -8.87 -4.78 7.32
C LEU A 302 -9.97 -3.75 7.10
N PHE A 303 -11.16 -3.96 7.66
CA PHE A 303 -12.27 -3.04 7.48
C PHE A 303 -11.99 -1.68 8.11
N GLU A 304 -11.48 -1.65 9.35
CA GLU A 304 -11.06 -0.41 10.00
C GLU A 304 -10.04 0.35 9.16
N LYS A 305 -9.04 -0.37 8.64
CA LYS A 305 -8.01 0.20 7.77
C LYS A 305 -8.58 0.74 6.46
N LEU A 306 -9.53 0.03 5.85
CA LEU A 306 -10.24 0.47 4.65
C LEU A 306 -11.01 1.76 4.92
N VAL A 307 -11.80 1.83 6.00
CA VAL A 307 -12.56 3.05 6.34
C VAL A 307 -11.63 4.24 6.61
N CYS A 308 -10.52 4.03 7.32
CA CYS A 308 -9.50 5.07 7.51
C CYS A 308 -8.99 5.60 6.17
N LEU A 309 -8.63 4.71 5.24
CA LEU A 309 -8.19 5.07 3.89
C LEU A 309 -9.28 5.88 3.15
N LEU A 310 -10.53 5.45 3.20
CA LEU A 310 -11.65 6.15 2.53
C LEU A 310 -11.89 7.54 3.11
N ALA A 311 -11.85 7.69 4.43
CA ALA A 311 -11.98 8.99 5.10
C ALA A 311 -10.86 9.94 4.67
N VAL A 312 -9.61 9.46 4.62
CA VAL A 312 -8.48 10.27 4.13
C VAL A 312 -8.63 10.61 2.66
N LYS A 313 -8.99 9.66 1.78
CA LYS A 313 -9.17 9.95 0.35
C LYS A 313 -10.34 10.90 0.09
N ALA A 314 -11.38 10.89 0.93
CA ALA A 314 -12.45 11.88 0.85
C ALA A 314 -12.00 13.30 1.20
N THR A 315 -10.90 13.48 1.94
CA THR A 315 -10.33 14.82 2.14
C THR A 315 -9.60 15.36 0.91
N LEU A 316 -9.39 14.54 -0.13
CA LEU A 316 -8.69 14.90 -1.36
C LEU A 316 -9.61 15.36 -2.48
N PHE A 317 -10.91 15.57 -2.26
CA PHE A 317 -11.74 16.22 -3.27
C PHE A 317 -11.07 17.51 -3.73
N ASP A 318 -11.12 17.81 -5.02
CA ASP A 318 -10.56 19.04 -5.57
C ASP A 318 -11.44 20.29 -5.25
N PRO A 319 -10.98 21.51 -5.55
CA PRO A 319 -11.72 22.74 -5.27
C PRO A 319 -13.14 22.82 -5.87
N PHE A 320 -13.45 21.98 -6.87
CA PHE A 320 -14.74 21.93 -7.54
C PHE A 320 -15.58 20.70 -7.15
N GLY A 321 -15.03 19.81 -6.31
CA GLY A 321 -15.65 18.57 -5.88
C GLY A 321 -15.86 17.57 -7.03
N VAL A 322 -15.05 17.65 -8.09
CA VAL A 322 -15.22 16.87 -9.33
C VAL A 322 -14.28 15.65 -9.35
N ALA A 323 -13.03 15.84 -8.94
CA ALA A 323 -11.98 14.85 -8.97
C ALA A 323 -11.19 14.81 -7.65
N LEU A 324 -10.16 13.97 -7.55
CA LEU A 324 -9.24 13.96 -6.41
C LEU A 324 -7.90 14.63 -6.73
N GLU A 325 -7.39 15.42 -5.80
CA GLU A 325 -6.14 16.19 -5.93
C GLU A 325 -4.88 15.32 -6.02
N MET A 326 -3.94 15.77 -6.83
CA MET A 326 -2.57 15.26 -6.90
C MET A 326 -1.66 16.12 -6.00
N GLU A 327 -1.74 15.91 -4.67
CA GLU A 327 -1.07 16.80 -3.71
C GLU A 327 0.32 16.33 -3.21
N THR A 328 0.84 15.24 -3.78
CA THR A 328 2.00 14.49 -3.27
C THR A 328 3.10 14.25 -4.33
N GLU A 329 3.32 15.26 -5.18
CA GLU A 329 4.38 15.34 -6.22
C GLU A 329 4.28 14.37 -7.39
N LYS A 330 3.55 13.27 -7.25
CA LYS A 330 3.45 12.24 -8.30
C LYS A 330 2.04 12.14 -8.88
N PRO A 331 1.93 11.89 -10.19
CA PRO A 331 0.63 11.78 -10.86
C PRO A 331 -0.03 10.43 -10.51
N GLY A 332 -1.08 10.08 -11.26
CA GLY A 332 -1.65 8.73 -11.24
C GLY A 332 -0.88 7.78 -12.15
N TRP A 333 -1.60 6.93 -12.88
CA TRP A 333 -0.98 5.91 -13.74
C TRP A 333 -0.03 6.48 -14.81
N CYS A 334 -0.43 7.57 -15.45
CA CYS A 334 0.27 8.18 -16.57
C CYS A 334 1.42 9.09 -16.09
N ASP A 335 2.63 8.53 -16.01
CA ASP A 335 3.81 9.26 -15.53
C ASP A 335 4.26 10.40 -16.48
N ALA A 336 3.82 10.37 -17.74
CA ALA A 336 4.02 11.47 -18.69
C ALA A 336 3.32 12.77 -18.26
N LEU A 337 2.42 12.71 -17.27
CA LEU A 337 1.76 13.86 -16.66
C LEU A 337 2.40 14.27 -15.32
N ASN A 338 3.68 13.96 -15.09
CA ASN A 338 4.39 14.27 -13.83
C ASN A 338 4.47 15.76 -13.47
N GLY A 339 4.21 16.68 -14.42
CA GLY A 339 4.08 18.11 -14.14
C GLY A 339 2.73 18.51 -13.55
N LEU A 340 1.69 17.67 -13.72
CA LEU A 340 0.32 17.98 -13.32
C LEU A 340 0.13 18.18 -11.81
N PRO A 341 0.78 17.41 -10.90
CA PRO A 341 0.78 17.70 -9.46
C PRO A 341 1.25 19.13 -9.13
N GLY A 342 2.25 19.64 -9.87
CA GLY A 342 2.74 21.01 -9.68
C GLY A 342 1.78 22.10 -10.17
N LEU A 343 0.82 21.72 -11.02
CA LEU A 343 -0.22 22.58 -11.58
C LEU A 343 -1.57 22.41 -10.87
N PHE A 344 -1.58 21.97 -9.61
CA PHE A 344 -2.81 21.71 -8.86
C PHE A 344 -3.75 20.73 -9.58
N GLY A 345 -3.14 19.70 -10.16
CA GLY A 345 -3.83 18.64 -10.87
C GLY A 345 -4.85 17.90 -10.03
N SER A 346 -5.96 17.49 -10.64
CA SER A 346 -6.86 16.49 -10.07
C SER A 346 -7.24 15.42 -11.11
N SER A 347 -7.66 14.25 -10.64
CA SER A 347 -7.99 13.10 -11.49
C SER A 347 -9.31 12.44 -11.12
N THR A 348 -10.12 12.17 -12.13
CA THR A 348 -11.42 11.47 -11.96
C THR A 348 -11.26 9.97 -11.84
N HIS A 349 -10.14 9.39 -12.28
CA HIS A 349 -9.87 7.96 -12.12
C HIS A 349 -9.88 7.57 -10.64
N GLU A 350 -9.20 8.33 -9.81
CA GLU A 350 -9.16 8.09 -8.37
C GLU A 350 -10.50 8.44 -7.69
N ALA A 351 -11.28 9.36 -8.24
CA ALA A 351 -12.66 9.60 -7.79
C ALA A 351 -13.58 8.41 -8.10
N TYR A 352 -13.51 7.83 -9.31
CA TYR A 352 -14.23 6.59 -9.63
C TYR A 352 -13.75 5.41 -8.78
N ALA A 353 -12.45 5.32 -8.49
CA ALA A 353 -11.90 4.31 -7.58
C ALA A 353 -12.43 4.49 -6.15
N LEU A 354 -12.53 5.72 -5.65
CA LEU A 354 -13.14 6.04 -4.36
C LEU A 354 -14.62 5.63 -4.33
N GLN A 355 -15.35 5.87 -5.41
CA GLN A 355 -16.73 5.39 -5.54
C GLN A 355 -16.83 3.87 -5.45
N ARG A 356 -15.99 3.13 -6.21
CA ARG A 356 -15.90 1.66 -6.14
C ARG A 356 -15.58 1.17 -4.73
N ALA A 357 -14.63 1.80 -4.06
CA ALA A 357 -14.20 1.40 -2.72
C ALA A 357 -15.27 1.68 -1.65
N ILE A 358 -16.03 2.78 -1.78
CA ILE A 358 -17.19 3.07 -0.93
C ILE A 358 -18.27 2.01 -1.12
N THR A 359 -18.57 1.62 -2.37
CA THR A 359 -19.53 0.54 -2.64
C THR A 359 -19.10 -0.78 -2.00
N PHE A 360 -17.81 -1.15 -2.13
CA PHE A 360 -17.26 -2.33 -1.47
C PHE A 360 -17.42 -2.26 0.06
N ALA A 361 -17.05 -1.13 0.68
CA ALA A 361 -17.16 -0.95 2.13
C ALA A 361 -18.61 -1.00 2.62
N ARG A 362 -19.57 -0.45 1.86
CA ARG A 362 -21.01 -0.54 2.18
C ARG A 362 -21.52 -1.97 2.14
N HIS A 363 -21.14 -2.75 1.13
CA HIS A 363 -21.51 -4.16 1.06
C HIS A 363 -20.90 -4.95 2.24
N GLY A 364 -19.63 -4.70 2.57
CA GLY A 364 -18.98 -5.30 3.73
C GLY A 364 -19.69 -4.95 5.05
N LEU A 365 -20.03 -3.67 5.25
CA LEU A 365 -20.73 -3.20 6.45
C LEU A 365 -22.15 -3.77 6.56
N ALA A 366 -22.88 -3.89 5.44
CA ALA A 366 -24.23 -4.46 5.43
C ALA A 366 -24.24 -5.97 5.74
N ALA A 367 -23.15 -6.68 5.43
CA ALA A 367 -22.98 -8.09 5.78
C ALA A 367 -22.47 -8.31 7.21
N TYR A 368 -22.06 -7.25 7.90
CA TYR A 368 -21.62 -7.29 9.29
C TYR A 368 -22.81 -7.28 10.26
N ASP A 369 -22.60 -7.79 11.47
CA ASP A 369 -23.58 -7.63 12.55
C ASP A 369 -23.66 -6.15 12.93
N VAL A 370 -24.65 -5.46 12.37
CA VAL A 370 -24.86 -4.01 12.48
C VAL A 370 -24.97 -3.51 13.92
N ALA A 371 -25.21 -4.40 14.89
CA ALA A 371 -25.27 -4.09 16.31
C ALA A 371 -23.90 -3.91 16.98
N GLN A 372 -22.82 -4.44 16.41
CA GLN A 372 -21.49 -4.32 17.00
C GLN A 372 -20.78 -3.05 16.50
N PRO A 373 -20.29 -2.18 17.40
CA PRO A 373 -19.52 -1.03 16.99
C PRO A 373 -18.07 -1.42 16.66
N ILE A 374 -17.47 -0.70 15.72
CA ILE A 374 -16.11 -0.95 15.23
C ILE A 374 -15.16 0.03 15.89
N GLU A 375 -14.03 -0.48 16.38
CA GLU A 375 -13.00 0.29 17.08
C GLU A 375 -12.06 0.97 16.09
N PHE A 376 -11.79 2.25 16.31
CA PHE A 376 -10.87 3.10 15.55
C PHE A 376 -9.95 3.89 16.50
N PRO A 377 -8.75 4.32 16.07
CA PRO A 377 -8.02 5.37 16.80
C PRO A 377 -8.89 6.62 16.96
N ALA A 378 -8.81 7.30 18.11
CA ALA A 378 -9.59 8.50 18.36
C ALA A 378 -9.39 9.57 17.26
N GLU A 379 -8.16 9.74 16.78
CA GLU A 379 -7.82 10.68 15.70
C GLU A 379 -8.53 10.32 14.38
N VAL A 380 -8.71 9.02 14.09
CA VAL A 380 -9.43 8.54 12.90
C VAL A 380 -10.94 8.70 13.08
N ALA A 381 -11.47 8.44 14.29
CA ALA A 381 -12.87 8.65 14.60
C ALA A 381 -13.29 10.13 14.43
N ASP A 382 -12.44 11.05 14.88
CA ASP A 382 -12.64 12.49 14.70
C ASP A 382 -12.52 12.92 13.24
N LEU A 383 -11.59 12.34 12.48
CA LEU A 383 -11.51 12.55 11.04
C LEU A 383 -12.81 12.12 10.34
N ILE A 384 -13.31 10.91 10.64
CA ILE A 384 -14.56 10.37 10.07
C ILE A 384 -15.72 11.32 10.33
N ARG A 385 -15.91 11.77 11.57
CA ARG A 385 -17.00 12.71 11.94
C ARG A 385 -16.83 14.07 11.26
N SER A 386 -15.61 14.60 11.22
CA SER A 386 -15.32 15.89 10.62
C SER A 386 -15.58 15.89 9.12
N VAL A 387 -15.07 14.90 8.39
CA VAL A 387 -15.32 14.74 6.96
C VAL A 387 -16.81 14.60 6.67
N THR A 388 -17.51 13.75 7.43
CA THR A 388 -18.97 13.56 7.28
C THR A 388 -19.72 14.87 7.44
N ARG A 389 -19.42 15.64 8.49
CA ARG A 389 -20.05 16.94 8.75
C ARG A 389 -19.74 17.96 7.65
N ILE A 390 -18.49 18.06 7.22
CA ILE A 390 -18.05 19.00 6.18
C ILE A 390 -18.78 18.71 4.87
N LEU A 391 -18.82 17.45 4.46
CA LEU A 391 -19.46 17.04 3.21
C LEU A 391 -20.99 17.18 3.24
N ASN A 392 -21.64 16.92 4.38
CA ASN A 392 -23.09 17.13 4.53
C ASN A 392 -23.49 18.61 4.48
N ASN A 393 -22.58 19.51 4.86
CA ASN A 393 -22.78 20.96 4.80
C ASN A 393 -22.24 21.59 3.50
N ALA A 394 -21.78 20.78 2.54
CA ALA A 394 -21.19 21.28 1.31
C ALA A 394 -22.21 22.02 0.45
N ASP A 395 -21.84 23.18 -0.08
CA ASP A 395 -22.65 23.89 -1.07
C ASP A 395 -22.44 23.26 -2.47
N PRO A 396 -23.48 22.69 -3.10
CA PRO A 396 -23.38 22.12 -4.44
C PRO A 396 -22.97 23.11 -5.54
N HIS A 397 -23.17 24.41 -5.30
CA HIS A 397 -22.92 25.50 -6.24
C HIS A 397 -21.57 26.20 -6.03
N GLY A 398 -20.94 26.00 -4.87
CA GLY A 398 -19.63 26.57 -4.53
C GLY A 398 -18.86 25.64 -3.61
N PHE A 399 -18.07 24.72 -4.18
CA PHE A 399 -17.40 23.67 -3.40
C PHE A 399 -16.09 24.13 -2.73
N TYR A 400 -15.52 25.26 -3.15
CA TYR A 400 -14.23 25.75 -2.63
C TYR A 400 -14.17 25.88 -1.09
N PRO A 401 -15.17 26.44 -0.38
CA PRO A 401 -15.14 26.47 1.09
C PRO A 401 -15.15 25.08 1.73
N THR A 402 -15.83 24.11 1.10
CA THR A 402 -15.80 22.71 1.53
C THR A 402 -14.42 22.12 1.33
N TRP A 403 -13.83 22.33 0.15
CA TRP A 403 -12.46 21.93 -0.15
C TRP A 403 -11.46 22.45 0.88
N ASP A 404 -11.51 23.75 1.21
CA ASP A 404 -10.58 24.36 2.15
C ASP A 404 -10.69 23.77 3.57
N GLN A 405 -11.92 23.49 4.01
CA GLN A 405 -12.17 22.78 5.28
C GLN A 405 -11.63 21.35 5.26
N LEU A 406 -11.79 20.62 4.15
CA LEU A 406 -11.26 19.27 3.99
C LEU A 406 -9.72 19.28 3.99
N ALA A 407 -9.10 20.20 3.25
CA ALA A 407 -7.65 20.36 3.21
C ALA A 407 -7.08 20.70 4.60
N SER A 408 -7.70 21.63 5.32
CA SER A 408 -7.30 21.98 6.69
C SER A 408 -7.46 20.80 7.66
N THR A 409 -8.54 20.03 7.53
CA THR A 409 -8.77 18.81 8.32
C THR A 409 -7.70 17.75 8.04
N ARG A 410 -7.34 17.55 6.76
CA ARG A 410 -6.28 16.64 6.30
C ARG A 410 -4.92 17.01 6.88
N GLU A 411 -4.56 18.28 6.85
CA GLU A 411 -3.30 18.78 7.42
C GLU A 411 -3.25 18.61 8.94
N SER A 412 -4.34 18.94 9.64
CA SER A 412 -4.43 18.76 11.09
C SER A 412 -4.28 17.28 11.48
N PHE A 413 -4.98 16.39 10.79
CA PHE A 413 -4.87 14.94 11.00
C PHE A 413 -3.42 14.46 10.81
N ARG A 414 -2.78 14.82 9.69
CA ARG A 414 -1.39 14.46 9.40
C ARG A 414 -0.42 14.98 10.45
N HIS A 415 -0.63 16.21 10.93
CA HIS A 415 0.19 16.80 11.98
C HIS A 415 0.04 16.04 13.30
N GLN A 416 -1.20 15.76 13.73
CA GLN A 416 -1.49 15.05 14.97
C GLN A 416 -0.92 13.63 14.99
N THR A 417 -1.00 12.92 13.85
CA THR A 417 -0.55 11.53 13.74
C THR A 417 0.86 11.38 13.16
N ARG A 418 1.62 12.48 13.03
CA ARG A 418 2.89 12.53 12.30
C ARG A 418 3.88 11.46 12.76
N LEU A 419 4.03 11.29 14.08
CA LEU A 419 4.95 10.33 14.70
C LEU A 419 4.30 8.98 15.03
N GLY A 420 2.98 8.89 14.92
CA GLY A 420 2.15 7.79 15.43
C GLY A 420 0.90 8.34 16.11
N ILE A 421 0.02 7.45 16.54
CA ILE A 421 -1.23 7.81 17.23
C ILE A 421 -1.02 7.87 18.74
N ALA A 422 -1.93 8.52 19.46
CA ALA A 422 -1.93 8.58 20.93
C ALA A 422 -2.11 7.17 21.52
N GLY A 423 -3.06 6.39 20.97
CA GLY A 423 -3.38 5.03 21.40
C GLY A 423 -4.76 4.89 22.03
N ASP A 424 -5.45 6.00 22.31
CA ASP A 424 -6.86 5.99 22.66
C ASP A 424 -7.70 5.55 21.46
N THR A 425 -8.77 4.82 21.75
CA THR A 425 -9.66 4.29 20.72
C THR A 425 -11.11 4.64 21.01
N GLU A 426 -11.88 4.78 19.94
CA GLU A 426 -13.32 5.02 19.98
C GLU A 426 -14.07 3.97 19.18
N ARG A 427 -15.30 3.68 19.61
CA ARG A 427 -16.16 2.69 18.97
C ARG A 427 -17.25 3.40 18.18
N LEU A 428 -17.22 3.24 16.85
CA LEU A 428 -18.19 3.83 15.94
C LEU A 428 -19.26 2.81 15.54
N THR A 429 -20.51 3.25 15.53
CA THR A 429 -21.64 2.41 15.07
C THR A 429 -21.71 2.35 13.54
N SER A 430 -22.43 1.36 13.04
CA SER A 430 -22.74 1.21 11.61
C SER A 430 -23.41 2.47 11.02
N ASP A 431 -24.25 3.18 11.78
CA ASP A 431 -24.88 4.43 11.36
C ASP A 431 -23.87 5.55 11.11
N VAL A 432 -22.87 5.71 11.98
CA VAL A 432 -21.82 6.73 11.81
C VAL A 432 -21.01 6.46 10.55
N LEU A 433 -20.65 5.19 10.32
CA LEU A 433 -19.90 4.77 9.15
C LEU A 433 -20.72 4.90 7.86
N SER A 434 -22.01 4.56 7.91
CA SER A 434 -22.93 4.72 6.78
C SER A 434 -23.10 6.20 6.41
N ALA A 435 -23.19 7.09 7.40
CA ALA A 435 -23.28 8.53 7.18
C ALA A 435 -22.04 9.08 6.45
N LEU A 436 -20.83 8.61 6.80
CA LEU A 436 -19.62 8.94 6.03
C LEU A 436 -19.76 8.46 4.58
N PHE A 437 -20.12 7.18 4.38
CA PHE A 437 -20.22 6.60 3.04
C PHE A 437 -21.26 7.30 2.17
N ASP A 438 -22.39 7.69 2.74
CA ASP A 438 -23.44 8.46 2.07
C ASP A 438 -22.96 9.85 1.67
N ALA A 439 -22.30 10.57 2.58
CA ALA A 439 -21.79 11.91 2.32
C ALA A 439 -20.72 11.91 1.19
N VAL A 440 -19.80 10.94 1.23
CA VAL A 440 -18.77 10.77 0.19
C VAL A 440 -19.41 10.37 -1.14
N HIS A 441 -20.32 9.38 -1.15
CA HIS A 441 -21.01 8.93 -2.35
C HIS A 441 -21.83 10.04 -3.01
N ALA A 442 -22.55 10.84 -2.22
CA ALA A 442 -23.35 11.97 -2.72
C ALA A 442 -22.45 13.04 -3.36
N THR A 443 -21.29 13.31 -2.76
CA THR A 443 -20.31 14.27 -3.29
C THR A 443 -19.72 13.78 -4.62
N LEU A 444 -19.25 12.52 -4.67
CA LEU A 444 -18.77 11.88 -5.90
C LEU A 444 -19.82 11.87 -7.01
N SER A 445 -21.07 11.53 -6.69
CA SER A 445 -22.16 11.47 -7.66
C SER A 445 -22.40 12.84 -8.32
N ARG A 446 -22.37 13.93 -7.53
CA ARG A 446 -22.50 15.30 -8.05
C ARG A 446 -21.27 15.72 -8.87
N GLY A 447 -20.07 15.41 -8.39
CA GLY A 447 -18.82 15.73 -9.06
C GLY A 447 -18.66 15.04 -10.41
N LEU A 448 -18.76 13.71 -10.41
CA LEU A 448 -18.60 12.88 -11.59
C LEU A 448 -19.69 13.11 -12.65
N ALA A 449 -20.89 13.57 -12.25
CA ALA A 449 -21.92 14.00 -13.20
C ALA A 449 -21.48 15.23 -14.03
N LYS A 450 -20.65 16.12 -13.45
CA LYS A 450 -20.06 17.27 -14.13
C LYS A 450 -18.84 16.88 -14.98
N ALA A 451 -18.25 15.70 -14.74
CA ALA A 451 -16.99 15.29 -15.32
C ALA A 451 -17.11 14.71 -16.73
N ARG A 452 -17.79 15.40 -17.64
CA ARG A 452 -18.00 14.95 -19.03
C ARG A 452 -17.65 16.03 -20.04
N ASP A 453 -17.06 15.62 -21.14
CA ASP A 453 -16.79 16.51 -22.28
C ASP A 453 -18.06 16.75 -23.11
N ALA A 454 -17.93 17.54 -24.19
CA ALA A 454 -19.03 17.86 -25.10
C ALA A 454 -19.63 16.63 -25.81
N HIS A 455 -18.93 15.48 -25.81
CA HIS A 455 -19.37 14.22 -26.38
C HIS A 455 -19.92 13.24 -25.32
N GLY A 456 -19.93 13.64 -24.04
CA GLY A 456 -20.38 12.82 -22.92
C GLY A 456 -19.33 11.85 -22.36
N LEU A 457 -18.09 11.91 -22.86
CA LEU A 457 -16.98 11.08 -22.38
C LEU A 457 -16.46 11.60 -21.04
N PRO A 458 -16.09 10.73 -20.09
CA PRO A 458 -15.50 11.16 -18.83
C PRO A 458 -14.21 11.96 -19.04
N VAL A 459 -14.13 13.16 -18.47
CA VAL A 459 -12.89 13.94 -18.42
C VAL A 459 -11.96 13.29 -17.40
N SER A 460 -10.71 13.04 -17.80
CA SER A 460 -9.75 12.27 -17.00
C SER A 460 -9.02 13.11 -15.95
N TYR A 461 -8.59 14.31 -16.34
CA TYR A 461 -7.68 15.15 -15.56
C TYR A 461 -8.11 16.61 -15.64
N TYR A 462 -7.91 17.33 -14.55
CA TYR A 462 -8.15 18.77 -14.46
C TYR A 462 -6.90 19.49 -13.97
N ILE A 463 -6.79 20.75 -14.36
CA ILE A 463 -5.88 21.74 -13.77
C ILE A 463 -6.77 22.72 -13.02
N ASN A 464 -6.46 22.98 -11.75
CA ASN A 464 -7.18 23.95 -10.94
C ASN A 464 -6.38 25.27 -10.94
N GLU A 465 -6.87 26.26 -11.70
CA GLU A 465 -6.19 27.56 -11.82
C GLU A 465 -6.43 28.43 -10.59
N ILE A 466 -5.35 28.98 -10.04
CA ILE A 466 -5.39 29.88 -8.89
C ILE A 466 -5.88 31.26 -9.35
N ALA A 467 -7.04 31.68 -8.84
CA ALA A 467 -7.64 32.98 -9.15
C ALA A 467 -7.07 34.11 -8.26
N GLU A 468 -6.87 33.83 -6.98
CA GLU A 468 -6.42 34.78 -5.96
C GLU A 468 -5.42 34.07 -5.04
N HIS A 469 -4.43 34.80 -4.51
CA HIS A 469 -3.45 34.27 -3.57
C HIS A 469 -2.95 35.38 -2.62
N GLU A 470 -2.51 34.98 -1.43
CA GLU A 470 -1.85 35.87 -0.47
C GLU A 470 -0.43 35.39 -0.20
N ILE A 471 0.54 36.31 -0.18
CA ILE A 471 1.93 35.98 0.17
C ILE A 471 2.02 35.81 1.68
N LEU A 472 2.48 34.65 2.12
CA LEU A 472 2.71 34.36 3.53
C LEU A 472 4.03 34.97 3.99
N ALA A 473 4.06 35.45 5.24
CA ALA A 473 5.31 35.87 5.85
C ALA A 473 6.26 34.66 5.94
N PRO A 474 7.56 34.83 5.66
CA PRO A 474 8.52 33.73 5.78
C PRO A 474 8.50 33.18 7.20
N GLU A 475 8.27 31.86 7.35
CA GLU A 475 8.50 31.20 8.63
C GLU A 475 10.00 31.33 8.99
N PRO A 476 10.36 31.51 10.27
CA PRO A 476 11.75 31.49 10.67
C PRO A 476 12.39 30.18 10.18
N ALA A 477 13.40 30.28 9.32
CA ALA A 477 14.00 29.12 8.67
C ALA A 477 14.38 28.03 9.68
N GLU A 478 13.74 26.85 9.56
CA GLU A 478 14.27 25.62 10.14
C GLU A 478 15.50 25.19 9.32
N ARG A 479 16.61 25.92 9.51
CA ARG A 479 17.98 25.64 9.06
C ARG A 479 18.16 25.17 7.60
N GLY A 480 18.55 26.12 6.74
CA GLY A 480 19.60 25.86 5.74
C GLY A 480 19.20 25.58 4.29
N ALA A 481 18.22 26.28 3.74
CA ALA A 481 18.02 26.34 2.29
C ALA A 481 18.20 27.79 1.80
N ASP A 482 19.24 28.04 1.00
CA ASP A 482 19.59 29.34 0.41
C ASP A 482 18.69 29.74 -0.78
N ASP A 483 17.43 29.28 -0.81
CA ASP A 483 16.51 29.57 -1.93
C ASP A 483 15.09 29.77 -1.38
N GLU A 484 14.85 30.91 -0.72
CA GLU A 484 13.54 31.28 -0.16
C GLU A 484 12.59 31.69 -1.29
N THR A 485 12.02 30.71 -2.00
CA THR A 485 10.87 30.96 -2.87
C THR A 485 9.68 31.33 -1.97
N PRO A 486 9.02 32.50 -2.16
CA PRO A 486 7.91 32.91 -1.32
C PRO A 486 6.77 31.91 -1.35
N VAL A 487 6.24 31.56 -0.18
CA VAL A 487 5.08 30.68 -0.03
C VAL A 487 3.80 31.52 -0.08
N VAL A 488 2.75 30.96 -0.67
CA VAL A 488 1.42 31.57 -0.75
C VAL A 488 0.34 30.69 -0.11
N HIS A 489 -0.80 31.29 0.24
CA HIS A 489 -2.05 30.60 0.56
C HIS A 489 -3.05 30.76 -0.57
#